data_AF-A0A7S0S4M7-F1
#
_entry.id   AF-A0A7S0S4M7-F1
#
_cell.length_a   1.000
_cell.length_b   1.000
_cell.length_c   1.000
_cell.angle_alpha   90.00
_cell.angle_beta   90.00
_cell.angle_gamma   90.00
#
_symmetry.space_group_name_H-M   'P 1'
#
loop_
_entity.id
_entity.type
_entity.pdbx_description
1 polymer ?
#
loop_
_entity_poly.entity_id
_entity_poly.type
_entity_poly.pdbx_seq_one_letter_code
_entity_poly.pdbx_strand_id
1 'polypeptide(L)'
;EGPSFEFRFEAAKLLLDLDDSTATAVEVLTALVEEDDSNPDVWQLLALALHSGGQHEEALEVCAKTAGLLGKLGVPRREPAWEELSELEAAAKEAMALGTQQQQG
;
A
#
# COMPACT_ATOMS: atom_id res chain seq x y z
N GLU A 1 25.55 3.24 10.70
CA GLU A 1 24.75 3.36 9.46
C GLU A 1 23.73 2.23 9.45
N GLY A 2 22.48 2.52 9.09
CA GLY A 2 21.41 1.51 8.98
C GLY A 2 21.42 0.81 7.62
N PRO A 3 20.51 -0.16 7.41
CA PRO A 3 20.30 -0.76 6.09
C PRO A 3 19.89 0.31 5.04
N SER A 4 20.21 0.07 3.77
CA SER A 4 19.87 1.01 2.68
C SER A 4 18.35 1.10 2.47
N PHE A 5 17.93 2.11 1.72
CA PHE A 5 16.54 2.28 1.29
C PHE A 5 16.04 1.04 0.55
N GLU A 6 16.78 0.59 -0.46
CA GLU A 6 16.44 -0.57 -1.30
C GLU A 6 16.39 -1.85 -0.47
N PHE A 7 17.32 -2.04 0.47
CA PHE A 7 17.30 -3.20 1.33
C PHE A 7 16.06 -3.24 2.22
N ARG A 8 15.66 -2.10 2.80
CA ARG A 8 14.43 -1.99 3.58
C ARG A 8 13.18 -2.22 2.72
N PHE A 9 13.17 -1.73 1.48
CA PHE A 9 12.06 -1.95 0.56
C PHE A 9 11.90 -3.43 0.19
N GLU A 10 13.00 -4.12 -0.15
CA GLU A 10 12.96 -5.57 -0.41
C GLU A 10 12.59 -6.37 0.85
N ALA A 11 13.06 -5.95 2.03
CA ALA A 11 12.64 -6.56 3.29
C ALA A 11 11.14 -6.41 3.54
N ALA A 12 10.55 -5.25 3.22
CA ALA A 12 9.10 -5.04 3.36
C ALA A 12 8.28 -5.99 2.45
N LYS A 13 8.75 -6.26 1.22
CA LYS A 13 8.11 -7.26 0.34
C LYS A 13 8.14 -8.65 0.97
N LEU A 14 9.29 -9.07 1.47
CA LEU A 14 9.44 -10.36 2.15
C LEU A 14 8.56 -10.47 3.40
N LEU A 15 8.38 -9.37 4.14
CA LEU A 15 7.50 -9.35 5.31
C LEU A 15 6.03 -9.54 4.94
N LEU A 16 5.60 -9.07 3.76
CA LEU A 16 4.24 -9.30 3.25
C LEU A 16 4.06 -10.73 2.74
N ASP A 17 5.06 -11.29 2.06
CA ASP A 17 5.01 -12.67 1.56
C ASP A 17 4.91 -13.73 2.70
N LEU A 18 5.27 -13.35 3.92
CA LEU A 18 5.23 -14.22 5.10
C LEU A 18 3.92 -14.13 5.90
N ASP A 19 2.95 -13.31 5.49
CA ASP A 19 1.59 -13.04 6.03
C ASP A 19 1.47 -12.64 7.53
N ASP A 20 2.34 -13.14 8.43
CA ASP A 20 2.31 -12.86 9.88
C ASP A 20 3.03 -11.54 10.26
N SER A 21 3.57 -10.80 9.28
CA SER A 21 4.44 -9.64 9.52
C SER A 21 3.95 -8.34 8.88
N THR A 22 2.67 -8.25 8.58
CA THR A 22 2.07 -7.09 7.90
C THR A 22 2.23 -5.78 8.67
N ALA A 23 2.09 -5.79 10.00
CA ALA A 23 2.31 -4.59 10.81
C ALA A 23 3.75 -4.07 10.70
N THR A 24 4.74 -4.97 10.73
CA THR A 24 6.16 -4.63 10.53
C THR A 24 6.41 -4.08 9.13
N ALA A 25 5.77 -4.64 8.10
CA ALA A 25 5.87 -4.13 6.75
C ALA A 25 5.34 -2.69 6.66
N VAL A 26 4.19 -2.40 7.28
CA VAL A 26 3.63 -1.03 7.36
C VAL A 26 4.61 -0.06 8.03
N GLU A 27 5.23 -0.44 9.16
CA GLU A 27 6.22 0.41 9.83
C GLU A 27 7.42 0.73 8.93
N VAL A 28 7.98 -0.29 8.27
CA VAL A 28 9.13 -0.12 7.37
C VAL A 28 8.75 0.77 6.19
N LEU A 29 7.59 0.54 5.57
CA LEU A 29 7.14 1.28 4.39
C LEU A 29 6.77 2.73 4.73
N THR A 30 6.18 2.97 5.90
CA THR A 30 5.91 4.32 6.40
C THR A 30 7.21 5.10 6.56
N ALA A 31 8.23 4.49 7.18
CA ALA A 31 9.54 5.12 7.31
C ALA A 31 10.22 5.40 5.96
N LEU A 32 10.01 4.54 4.95
CA LEU A 32 10.52 4.78 3.59
C LEU A 32 9.82 5.96 2.91
N VAL A 33 8.50 6.08 3.05
CA VAL A 33 7.74 7.23 2.53
C VAL A 33 8.15 8.53 3.21
N GLU A 34 8.40 8.52 4.52
CA GLU A 34 8.89 9.70 5.25
C GLU A 34 10.29 10.14 4.79
N GLU A 35 11.12 9.20 4.33
CA GLU A 35 12.45 9.46 3.80
C GLU A 35 12.42 9.94 2.34
N ASP A 36 11.60 9.31 1.49
CA ASP A 36 11.38 9.69 0.09
C ASP A 36 9.93 9.40 -0.32
N ASP A 37 9.13 10.47 -0.46
CA ASP A 37 7.72 10.40 -0.85
C ASP A 37 7.50 10.41 -2.37
N SER A 38 8.57 10.38 -3.17
CA SER A 38 8.50 10.49 -4.63
C SER A 38 8.40 9.13 -5.35
N ASN A 39 8.59 8.03 -4.63
CA ASN A 39 8.59 6.68 -5.20
C ASN A 39 7.20 6.00 -5.13
N PRO A 40 6.49 5.85 -6.27
CA PRO A 40 5.15 5.26 -6.29
C PRO A 40 5.12 3.79 -5.88
N ASP A 41 6.21 3.03 -6.08
CA ASP A 41 6.25 1.60 -5.74
C ASP A 41 6.16 1.41 -4.22
N VAL A 42 6.79 2.31 -3.45
CA VAL A 42 6.73 2.30 -1.98
C VAL A 42 5.32 2.63 -1.50
N TRP A 43 4.67 3.61 -2.13
CA TRP A 43 3.29 3.97 -1.83
C TRP A 43 2.30 2.84 -2.17
N GLN A 44 2.48 2.15 -3.32
CA GLN A 44 1.66 0.98 -3.68
C GLN A 44 1.84 -0.15 -2.67
N LEU A 45 3.08 -0.47 -2.30
CA LEU A 45 3.36 -1.54 -1.35
C LEU A 45 2.84 -1.19 0.06
N LEU A 46 2.88 0.08 0.47
CA LEU A 46 2.27 0.54 1.73
C LEU A 46 0.75 0.34 1.72
N ALA A 47 0.09 0.67 0.61
CA ALA A 47 -1.36 0.46 0.49
C ALA A 47 -1.72 -1.02 0.59
N LEU A 48 -0.92 -1.88 -0.06
CA LEU A 48 -1.09 -3.34 0.03
C LEU A 48 -0.91 -3.83 1.46
N ALA A 49 0.15 -3.38 2.14
CA ALA A 49 0.42 -3.74 3.53
C ALA A 49 -0.73 -3.34 4.46
N LEU A 50 -1.23 -2.10 4.35
CA LEU A 50 -2.37 -1.64 5.14
C LEU A 50 -3.63 -2.48 4.87
N HIS A 51 -3.90 -2.82 3.60
CA HIS A 51 -5.03 -3.66 3.25
C HIS A 51 -4.90 -5.08 3.85
N SER A 52 -3.75 -5.72 3.67
CA SER A 52 -3.45 -7.05 4.24
C SER A 52 -3.50 -7.04 5.78
N GLY A 53 -3.26 -5.89 6.41
CA GLY A 53 -3.33 -5.69 7.86
C GLY A 53 -4.74 -5.40 8.38
N GLY A 54 -5.75 -5.36 7.51
CA GLY A 54 -7.13 -5.00 7.89
C GLY A 54 -7.38 -3.49 7.98
N GLN A 55 -6.37 -2.64 7.75
CA GLN A 55 -6.44 -1.18 7.81
C GLN A 55 -6.98 -0.62 6.48
N HIS A 56 -8.19 -1.03 6.09
CA HIS A 56 -8.74 -0.79 4.75
C HIS A 56 -9.01 0.69 4.45
N GLU A 57 -9.40 1.48 5.46
CA GLU A 57 -9.64 2.93 5.28
C GLU A 57 -8.33 3.65 4.97
N GLU A 58 -7.28 3.38 5.74
CA GLU A 58 -5.94 3.93 5.52
C GLU A 58 -5.38 3.48 4.16
N ALA A 59 -5.58 2.22 3.78
CA ALA A 59 -5.18 1.71 2.47
C ALA A 59 -5.80 2.54 1.32
N LEU A 60 -7.08 2.93 1.43
CA LEU A 60 -7.74 3.77 0.43
C LEU A 60 -7.18 5.19 0.38
N GLU A 61 -6.84 5.78 1.52
CA GLU A 61 -6.17 7.08 1.54
C GLU A 61 -4.80 7.03 0.86
N VAL A 62 -4.04 5.96 1.12
CA VAL A 62 -2.74 5.73 0.49
C VAL A 62 -2.93 5.50 -1.01
N CYS A 63 -3.94 4.74 -1.45
CA CYS A 63 -4.24 4.58 -2.89
C CYS A 63 -4.51 5.92 -3.58
N ALA A 64 -5.27 6.82 -2.95
CA ALA A 64 -5.54 8.15 -3.49
C ALA A 64 -4.26 9.00 -3.64
N LYS A 65 -3.34 8.89 -2.67
CA LYS A 65 -2.02 9.55 -2.74
C LYS A 65 -1.18 8.99 -3.88
N THR A 66 -1.12 7.66 -4.01
CA THR A 66 -0.43 6.96 -5.11
C THR A 66 -0.96 7.41 -6.47
N ALA A 67 -2.28 7.45 -6.67
CA ALA A 67 -2.90 7.92 -7.89
C ALA A 67 -2.50 9.37 -8.22
N GLY A 68 -2.46 10.24 -7.20
CA GLY A 68 -1.98 11.61 -7.34
C GLY A 68 -0.52 11.69 -7.78
N LEU A 69 0.34 10.85 -7.20
CA LEU A 69 1.77 10.78 -7.54
C LEU A 69 2.00 10.25 -8.96
N LEU A 70 1.35 9.14 -9.35
CA LEU A 70 1.40 8.60 -10.72
C LEU A 70 0.98 9.65 -11.75
N GLY A 71 -0.07 10.42 -11.45
CA GLY A 71 -0.51 11.54 -12.27
C GLY A 71 0.54 12.66 -12.39
N LYS A 72 1.17 13.04 -11.28
CA LYS A 72 2.26 14.05 -11.26
C LYS A 72 3.49 13.60 -12.04
N LEU A 73 3.84 12.31 -11.94
CA LEU A 73 4.95 11.69 -12.68
C LEU A 73 4.63 11.47 -14.16
N GLY A 74 3.39 11.67 -14.58
CA GLY A 74 2.96 11.47 -15.96
C GLY A 74 2.92 10.00 -16.38
N VAL A 75 2.77 9.08 -15.42
CA VAL A 75 2.67 7.64 -15.70
C VAL A 75 1.41 7.38 -16.53
N PRO A 76 1.53 6.85 -17.76
CA PRO A 76 0.37 6.60 -18.61
C PRO A 76 -0.65 5.67 -17.95
N ARG A 77 -1.95 5.96 -18.11
CA ARG A 77 -3.06 5.15 -17.54
C ARG A 77 -3.09 3.68 -17.97
N ARG A 78 -2.31 3.30 -18.99
CA ARG A 78 -2.18 1.93 -19.48
C ARG A 78 -1.09 1.13 -18.78
N GLU A 79 -0.24 1.78 -17.97
CA GLU A 79 0.80 1.08 -17.23
C GLU A 79 0.19 0.23 -16.11
N PRO A 80 0.75 -0.95 -15.80
CA PRO A 80 0.22 -1.88 -14.80
C PRO A 80 -0.05 -1.26 -13.44
N ALA A 81 0.76 -0.28 -13.03
CA ALA A 81 0.61 0.43 -11.76
C ALA A 81 -0.81 1.00 -11.54
N TRP A 82 -1.51 1.41 -12.60
CA TRP A 82 -2.88 1.90 -12.48
C TRP A 82 -3.92 0.78 -12.32
N GLU A 83 -3.69 -0.37 -12.93
CA GLU A 83 -4.55 -1.55 -12.82
C GLU A 83 -4.43 -2.15 -11.43
N GLU A 84 -3.19 -2.39 -10.97
CA GLU A 84 -2.87 -2.90 -9.63
C GLU A 84 -3.48 -1.99 -8.53
N LEU A 85 -3.36 -0.68 -8.69
CA LEU A 85 -3.94 0.29 -7.76
C LEU A 85 -5.47 0.21 -7.74
N SER A 86 -6.10 0.07 -8.91
CA SER A 86 -7.56 -0.03 -9.02
C SER A 86 -8.09 -1.33 -8.39
N GLU A 87 -7.38 -2.44 -8.58
CA GLU A 87 -7.73 -3.73 -7.98
C GLU A 87 -7.65 -3.65 -6.45
N LEU A 88 -6.57 -3.07 -5.92
CA LEU A 88 -6.39 -2.88 -4.49
C LEU A 88 -7.46 -1.96 -3.89
N GLU A 89 -7.80 -0.85 -4.56
CA GLU A 89 -8.89 0.02 -4.13
C GLU A 89 -10.25 -0.70 -4.09
N ALA A 90 -10.53 -1.55 -5.08
CA ALA A 90 -11.76 -2.32 -5.13
C ALA A 90 -11.82 -3.33 -3.98
N ALA A 91 -10.74 -4.08 -3.75
CA ALA A 91 -10.62 -5.04 -2.67
C ALA A 91 -10.80 -4.40 -1.28
N ALA A 92 -10.17 -3.25 -1.04
CA ALA A 92 -10.32 -2.52 0.22
C ALA A 92 -11.75 -2.02 0.45
N LYS A 93 -12.42 -1.50 -0.59
CA LYS A 93 -13.83 -1.08 -0.51
C LYS A 93 -14.77 -2.25 -0.22
N GLU A 94 -14.55 -3.39 -0.86
CA GLU A 94 -15.34 -4.61 -0.63
C GLU A 94 -15.17 -5.10 0.81
N ALA A 95 -13.94 -5.18 1.31
CA ALA A 95 -13.66 -5.61 2.68
C ALA A 95 -14.35 -4.71 3.73
N MET A 96 -14.36 -3.38 3.53
CA MET A 96 -15.10 -2.46 4.39
C MET A 96 -16.62 -2.71 4.35
N ALA A 97 -17.17 -2.95 3.17
CA ALA A 97 -18.60 -3.23 3.03
C ALA A 97 -19.00 -4.54 3.74
N LEU A 98 -18.18 -5.58 3.67
CA LEU A 98 -18.41 -6.84 4.36
C LEU A 98 -18.29 -6.69 5.89
N GLY A 99 -17.29 -5.93 6.38
CA GLY A 99 -17.10 -5.67 7.81
C GLY A 99 -18.27 -4.94 8.45
N THR A 100 -18.91 -4.00 7.73
CA THR A 100 -20.08 -3.26 8.21
C THR A 100 -21.36 -4.11 8.27
N GLN A 101 -21.51 -5.08 7.37
CA GLN A 101 -22.65 -6.01 7.39
C GLN A 101 -22.59 -7.02 8.54
N GLN A 102 -21.39 -7.45 8.94
CA GLN A 102 -21.21 -8.39 10.04
C GLN A 102 -21.49 -7.78 11.44
N GLN A 103 -21.44 -6.45 11.57
CA GLN A 103 -21.74 -5.77 12.84
C GLN A 103 -23.24 -5.47 13.04
N GLN A 104 -24.08 -5.74 12.04
CA GLN A 104 -25.53 -5.42 12.06
C GLN A 104 -26.44 -6.66 12.10
N GLY A 105 -25.88 -7.87 12.21
CA GLY A 105 -26.62 -9.14 12.36
C GLY A 105 -26.46 -9.75 13.74
#